data_AF-A0A351D368-F1
#
_entry.id   AF-A0A351D368-F1
#
_cell.length_a   1.000
_cell.length_b   1.000
_cell.length_c   1.000
_cell.angle_alpha   90.00
_cell.angle_beta   90.00
_cell.angle_gamma   90.00
#
_symmetry.space_group_name_H-M   'P 1'
#
loop_
_entity.id
_entity.type
_entity.pdbx_description
1 polymer ?
#
loop_
_entity_poly.entity_id
_entity_poly.type
_entity_poly.pdbx_seq_one_letter_code
_entity_poly.pdbx_strand_id
1 'polypeptide(L)'
;MNHFLPNCLKLKTNQRELVIYARAMIAVSLGLIVSACETTPRYEEPTRPEITVIATPGAQIPETSGEIGAADINKPQQDPIILAQNKINEARYLSGGLKSKTQLEAAELLMDSGRTLSALNVLSEILRTELSTTDQQTYRILQATALYRNQNYDSAWRNVQTINLQAIGNRNSLQKYWRLRGFLEYRQGRISNSINSLVQRENYLDDRLSRSQNDEQIRVIIESLNAEQIAQLNSSNLSQQVLSRITASRQNNNNPTYPSPYTSTYPTEEIGRSTTKMLQVPSWPANAPRNIALLLPLSSRFSSSASEVEQGFRTAHSNDPSPFKPNVQLIDTGADTSLTGRYYQNAVNSGIEFIVGPLGREAARYVSSIATGATQTLMLGTPDSPTYQPNKNLTHFDFSPENEARAVAGKIYNDGHRSIVTFHPNQNWSNRYLESFRSEWLRLGGKIAREQIYYDGAVDFSREIRNLLGIDLSERRKATLQSALGANIQFQPRRDRSLDAVLLLARPDAGRLIRPQLSFHQGHDLNIYASSQLYDGNPDVANNRDLDGTVFPVISTSLKPGGESSLHALGA
;
A
#
# COMPACT_ATOMS: atom_id res chain seq x y z
N MET A 1 -26.23 64.99 11.22
CA MET A 1 -25.65 65.88 12.26
C MET A 1 -24.13 65.69 12.25
N ASN A 2 -23.40 66.73 12.65
CA ASN A 2 -21.94 66.82 12.87
C ASN A 2 -21.41 65.59 13.65
N HIS A 3 -20.16 65.10 13.54
CA HIS A 3 -18.94 65.43 12.76
C HIS A 3 -18.01 64.16 12.79
N PHE A 4 -16.75 64.05 12.30
CA PHE A 4 -15.74 64.99 11.76
C PHE A 4 -14.82 64.27 10.74
N LEU A 5 -13.79 64.96 10.23
CA LEU A 5 -12.68 64.54 9.36
C LEU A 5 -11.50 65.52 9.60
N PRO A 6 -10.27 65.37 9.03
CA PRO A 6 -9.76 64.36 8.09
C PRO A 6 -8.70 63.46 8.83
N ASN A 7 -7.47 63.09 8.40
CA ASN A 7 -6.65 63.39 7.21
C ASN A 7 -5.57 62.31 6.93
N CYS A 8 -4.85 62.49 5.81
CA CYS A 8 -3.86 61.58 5.23
C CYS A 8 -2.40 62.03 5.48
N LEU A 9 -1.42 61.15 5.19
CA LEU A 9 -0.59 61.30 3.96
C LEU A 9 0.20 60.02 3.63
N LYS A 10 0.51 59.83 2.33
CA LYS A 10 1.52 58.88 1.83
C LYS A 10 2.76 59.66 1.41
N LEU A 11 3.95 59.07 1.54
CA LEU A 11 5.11 59.47 0.74
C LEU A 11 5.83 58.26 0.14
N LYS A 12 6.53 58.50 -0.97
CA LYS A 12 7.27 57.54 -1.79
C LYS A 12 8.75 57.96 -1.83
N THR A 13 9.58 57.06 -2.37
CA THR A 13 10.95 57.34 -2.88
C THR A 13 12.01 57.71 -1.82
N ASN A 14 13.31 57.49 -2.04
CA ASN A 14 13.98 56.98 -3.25
C ASN A 14 15.16 56.05 -2.92
N GLN A 15 15.57 55.19 -3.87
CA GLN A 15 16.86 54.48 -3.81
C GLN A 15 17.93 55.23 -4.62
N ARG A 16 18.86 55.89 -3.93
CA ARG A 16 20.24 56.23 -4.32
C ARG A 16 20.92 56.91 -3.10
N GLU A 17 22.25 56.95 -3.08
CA GLU A 17 23.08 57.57 -2.02
C GLU A 17 23.24 56.80 -0.68
N LEU A 18 23.70 55.54 -0.72
CA LEU A 18 24.40 54.95 0.45
C LEU A 18 25.54 53.98 0.05
N VAL A 19 26.34 54.37 -0.95
CA VAL A 19 27.44 53.54 -1.52
C VAL A 19 28.82 54.21 -1.33
N ILE A 20 28.93 55.24 -0.48
CA ILE A 20 30.15 56.07 -0.33
C ILE A 20 30.62 56.17 1.14
N TYR A 21 30.58 55.06 1.90
CA TYR A 21 31.25 54.96 3.22
C TYR A 21 31.87 53.58 3.48
N ALA A 22 32.66 53.09 2.53
CA ALA A 22 33.34 51.80 2.63
C ALA A 22 34.78 51.83 2.07
N ARG A 23 35.66 52.71 2.59
CA ARG A 23 37.13 52.70 2.36
C ARG A 23 37.94 53.70 3.23
N ALA A 24 37.86 53.57 4.56
CA ALA A 24 38.84 54.14 5.49
C ALA A 24 38.79 53.40 6.84
N MET A 25 39.92 53.39 7.59
CA MET A 25 40.17 52.76 8.89
C MET A 25 40.72 51.30 8.87
N ILE A 26 42.03 51.20 8.63
CA ILE A 26 42.90 50.13 9.13
C ILE A 26 44.10 50.82 9.80
N ALA A 27 44.39 50.51 11.07
CA ALA A 27 45.73 50.42 11.70
C ALA A 27 45.68 50.64 13.23
N VAL A 28 46.67 50.08 13.94
CA VAL A 28 46.99 50.27 15.39
C VAL A 28 45.91 49.71 16.34
N SER A 29 46.19 48.76 17.24
CA SER A 29 47.41 48.48 18.02
C SER A 29 47.82 46.99 18.04
N LEU A 30 49.03 46.70 18.55
CA LEU A 30 49.66 45.37 18.49
C LEU A 30 50.58 45.11 19.71
N GLY A 31 50.54 43.87 20.24
CA GLY A 31 51.68 43.24 20.94
C GLY A 31 51.65 43.15 22.47
N LEU A 32 51.73 41.90 22.99
CA LEU A 32 52.64 41.37 24.03
C LEU A 32 52.18 39.93 24.40
N ILE A 33 52.72 38.89 23.74
CA ILE A 33 53.79 37.97 24.23
C ILE A 33 53.27 36.95 25.29
N VAL A 34 52.85 35.73 24.90
CA VAL A 34 53.64 34.49 24.59
C VAL A 34 54.02 33.65 25.82
N SER A 35 53.46 32.44 25.95
CA SER A 35 54.19 31.15 26.03
C SER A 35 53.25 29.96 26.36
N ALA A 36 53.22 28.95 25.47
CA ALA A 36 52.95 27.52 25.74
C ALA A 36 52.74 26.77 24.41
N CYS A 37 53.59 25.79 24.10
CA CYS A 37 53.30 24.73 23.14
C CYS A 37 53.05 23.45 23.94
N GLU A 38 52.12 22.58 23.51
CA GLU A 38 52.45 21.20 23.12
C GLU A 38 51.24 20.37 22.63
N THR A 39 51.54 19.43 21.73
CA THR A 39 50.77 18.23 21.34
C THR A 39 49.33 18.35 20.79
N THR A 40 49.13 17.77 19.62
CA THR A 40 47.82 17.45 19.02
C THR A 40 47.31 16.07 19.46
N PRO A 41 46.02 15.90 19.81
CA PRO A 41 45.43 14.57 20.00
C PRO A 41 45.23 13.85 18.66
N ARG A 42 45.37 12.51 18.66
CA ARG A 42 44.89 11.65 17.57
C ARG A 42 43.38 11.51 17.61
N TYR A 43 42.79 11.23 16.46
CA TYR A 43 41.43 10.69 16.35
C TYR A 43 41.51 9.17 16.45
N GLU A 44 40.86 8.57 17.45
CA GLU A 44 40.72 7.11 17.58
C GLU A 44 39.31 6.65 17.17
N GLU A 45 39.23 5.41 16.70
CA GLU A 45 38.02 4.83 16.12
C GLU A 45 37.14 4.17 17.20
N PRO A 46 35.79 4.35 17.21
CA PRO A 46 34.96 3.82 18.29
C PRO A 46 34.88 2.29 18.27
N THR A 47 35.39 1.65 19.33
CA THR A 47 35.29 0.20 19.51
C THR A 47 33.85 -0.25 19.81
N ARG A 48 33.48 -1.43 19.31
CA ARG A 48 32.22 -2.09 19.69
C ARG A 48 32.29 -2.54 21.16
N PRO A 49 31.20 -2.45 21.94
CA PRO A 49 31.11 -3.15 23.21
C PRO A 49 31.05 -4.67 22.96
N GLU A 50 31.96 -5.40 23.57
CA GLU A 50 32.01 -6.87 23.58
C GLU A 50 31.07 -7.39 24.68
N ILE A 51 30.15 -8.30 24.34
CA ILE A 51 29.19 -8.85 25.31
C ILE A 51 29.75 -10.15 25.89
N THR A 52 30.45 -10.03 27.02
CA THR A 52 30.96 -11.17 27.79
C THR A 52 29.81 -11.96 28.42
N VAL A 53 29.54 -13.16 27.92
CA VAL A 53 28.55 -14.08 28.52
C VAL A 53 29.16 -14.76 29.74
N ILE A 54 28.69 -14.40 30.93
CA ILE A 54 29.08 -15.04 32.19
C ILE A 54 28.30 -16.36 32.33
N ALA A 55 29.01 -17.48 32.27
CA ALA A 55 28.43 -18.81 32.51
C ALA A 55 28.33 -19.12 34.01
N THR A 56 27.20 -19.69 34.44
CA THR A 56 27.00 -20.24 35.78
C THR A 56 26.76 -21.76 35.67
N PRO A 57 27.44 -22.62 36.45
CA PRO A 57 27.48 -24.05 36.18
C PRO A 57 26.39 -24.87 36.92
N GLY A 58 26.01 -26.01 36.30
CA GLY A 58 25.72 -27.24 37.04
C GLY A 58 24.25 -27.68 37.17
N ALA A 59 23.78 -28.49 36.22
CA ALA A 59 22.77 -29.54 36.45
C ALA A 59 22.86 -30.62 35.34
N GLN A 60 23.53 -31.74 35.62
CA GLN A 60 23.44 -32.97 34.82
C GLN A 60 22.34 -33.88 35.39
N ILE A 61 21.64 -34.65 34.54
CA ILE A 61 20.87 -35.90 34.82
C ILE A 61 20.07 -36.26 33.55
N PRO A 62 20.09 -37.53 33.06
CA PRO A 62 21.25 -38.29 32.61
C PRO A 62 21.11 -38.71 31.12
N GLU A 63 22.07 -39.45 30.56
CA GLU A 63 21.88 -40.16 29.30
C GLU A 63 21.26 -41.56 29.54
N THR A 64 20.18 -41.89 28.83
CA THR A 64 19.81 -43.29 28.53
C THR A 64 19.25 -43.40 27.11
N SER A 65 19.77 -44.37 26.36
CA SER A 65 19.61 -44.44 24.90
C SER A 65 18.30 -45.08 24.44
N GLY A 66 17.76 -44.60 23.32
CA GLY A 66 16.66 -45.22 22.57
C GLY A 66 16.56 -44.59 21.19
N GLU A 67 16.93 -45.33 20.15
CA GLU A 67 17.17 -44.76 18.81
C GLU A 67 15.88 -44.29 18.13
N ILE A 68 15.91 -43.07 17.59
CA ILE A 68 14.96 -42.57 16.59
C ILE A 68 15.79 -42.17 15.37
N GLY A 69 15.48 -42.72 14.20
CA GLY A 69 16.27 -42.50 12.98
C GLY A 69 16.34 -41.02 12.59
N ALA A 70 17.55 -40.48 12.48
CA ALA A 70 17.78 -39.07 12.22
C ALA A 70 17.39 -38.66 10.79
N ALA A 71 16.56 -37.62 10.65
CA ALA A 71 16.50 -36.80 9.46
C ALA A 71 17.49 -35.64 9.58
N ASP A 72 18.20 -35.32 8.49
CA ASP A 72 19.29 -34.34 8.43
C ASP A 72 18.80 -32.91 8.79
N ILE A 73 19.23 -32.39 9.94
CA ILE A 73 18.84 -31.06 10.48
C ILE A 73 19.85 -29.96 10.12
N ASN A 74 20.96 -30.26 9.43
CA ASN A 74 22.07 -29.33 9.22
C ASN A 74 22.22 -28.85 7.76
N LYS A 75 21.11 -28.43 7.16
CA LYS A 75 21.10 -27.62 5.93
C LYS A 75 20.34 -26.30 6.16
N PRO A 76 20.92 -25.13 5.83
CA PRO A 76 20.17 -23.89 5.84
C PRO A 76 19.07 -23.97 4.78
N GLN A 77 17.80 -23.96 5.22
CA GLN A 77 16.67 -23.84 4.30
C GLN A 77 16.78 -22.50 3.57
N GLN A 78 16.92 -22.56 2.25
CA GLN A 78 16.85 -21.36 1.41
C GLN A 78 15.45 -20.74 1.54
N ASP A 79 15.39 -19.41 1.50
CA ASP A 79 14.13 -18.66 1.45
C ASP A 79 13.21 -19.26 0.36
N PRO A 80 11.96 -19.65 0.68
CA PRO A 80 11.01 -20.20 -0.30
C PRO A 80 10.82 -19.34 -1.56
N ILE A 81 11.01 -18.02 -1.48
CA ILE A 81 10.97 -17.10 -2.62
C ILE A 81 12.20 -17.28 -3.52
N ILE A 82 13.39 -17.46 -2.93
CA ILE A 82 14.62 -17.76 -3.67
C ILE A 82 14.52 -19.16 -4.29
N LEU A 83 14.02 -20.15 -3.55
CA LEU A 83 13.81 -21.51 -4.06
C LEU A 83 12.81 -21.53 -5.24
N ALA A 84 11.73 -20.74 -5.16
CA ALA A 84 10.80 -20.58 -6.27
C ALA A 84 11.48 -19.94 -7.51
N GLN A 85 12.27 -18.88 -7.32
CA GLN A 85 12.99 -18.23 -8.41
C GLN A 85 14.03 -19.16 -9.04
N ASN A 86 14.70 -19.99 -8.23
CA ASN A 86 15.61 -21.03 -8.73
C ASN A 86 14.88 -22.02 -9.63
N LYS A 87 13.67 -22.48 -9.25
CA LYS A 87 12.83 -23.36 -10.10
C LYS A 87 12.31 -22.68 -11.36
N ILE A 88 11.97 -21.39 -11.31
CA ILE A 88 11.61 -20.60 -12.52
C ILE A 88 12.80 -20.54 -13.48
N ASN A 89 14.02 -20.37 -12.96
CA ASN A 89 15.24 -20.32 -13.77
C ASN A 89 15.58 -21.71 -14.34
N GLU A 90 15.48 -22.77 -13.52
CA GLU A 90 15.65 -24.18 -13.91
C GLU A 90 14.72 -24.55 -15.08
N ALA A 91 13.43 -24.21 -14.97
CA ALA A 91 12.41 -24.50 -15.99
C ALA A 91 12.66 -23.85 -17.37
N ARG A 92 13.58 -22.89 -17.50
CA ARG A 92 13.99 -22.32 -18.80
C ARG A 92 14.87 -23.26 -19.62
N TYR A 93 15.52 -24.22 -18.96
CA TYR A 93 16.42 -25.20 -19.58
C TYR A 93 15.77 -26.58 -19.75
N LEU A 94 14.50 -26.72 -19.35
CA LEU A 94 13.72 -27.95 -19.41
C LEU A 94 12.70 -27.89 -20.55
N SER A 95 12.17 -29.06 -20.94
CA SER A 95 11.11 -29.17 -21.95
C SER A 95 10.03 -30.18 -21.51
N GLY A 96 8.87 -30.11 -22.18
CA GLY A 96 7.75 -31.03 -21.94
C GLY A 96 7.24 -31.05 -20.50
N GLY A 97 6.69 -32.20 -20.10
CA GLY A 97 6.10 -32.41 -18.76
C GLY A 97 7.05 -32.13 -17.60
N LEU A 98 8.38 -32.25 -17.81
CA LEU A 98 9.37 -31.91 -16.79
C LEU A 98 9.46 -30.40 -16.56
N LYS A 99 9.46 -29.58 -17.63
CA LYS A 99 9.32 -28.12 -17.51
C LYS A 99 8.01 -27.73 -16.83
N SER A 100 6.91 -28.26 -17.35
CA SER A 100 5.55 -27.97 -16.85
C SER A 100 5.41 -28.33 -15.36
N LYS A 101 6.07 -29.40 -14.89
CA LYS A 101 6.14 -29.75 -13.46
C LYS A 101 7.04 -28.81 -12.64
N THR A 102 8.24 -28.48 -13.10
CA THR A 102 9.13 -27.56 -12.36
C THR A 102 8.51 -26.16 -12.21
N GLN A 103 7.77 -25.68 -13.22
CA GLN A 103 6.93 -24.47 -13.12
C GLN A 103 5.81 -24.62 -12.07
N LEU A 104 5.14 -25.79 -11.99
CA LEU A 104 4.10 -26.05 -11.00
C LEU A 104 4.64 -26.01 -9.56
N GLU A 105 5.80 -26.61 -9.32
CA GLU A 105 6.50 -26.58 -8.03
C GLU A 105 6.91 -25.15 -7.64
N ALA A 106 7.38 -24.34 -8.60
CA ALA A 106 7.67 -22.92 -8.36
C ALA A 106 6.41 -22.12 -8.00
N ALA A 107 5.28 -22.39 -8.68
CA ALA A 107 4.01 -21.75 -8.39
C ALA A 107 3.46 -22.12 -7.01
N GLU A 108 3.66 -23.35 -6.54
CA GLU A 108 3.28 -23.76 -5.17
C GLU A 108 4.09 -23.00 -4.12
N LEU A 109 5.43 -22.91 -4.28
CA LEU A 109 6.30 -22.15 -3.38
C LEU A 109 5.91 -20.66 -3.35
N LEU A 110 5.60 -20.05 -4.49
CA LEU A 110 5.10 -18.67 -4.54
C LEU A 110 3.73 -18.51 -3.85
N MET A 111 2.82 -19.47 -4.01
CA MET A 111 1.52 -19.45 -3.34
C MET A 111 1.62 -19.58 -1.82
N ASP A 112 2.49 -20.45 -1.33
CA ASP A 112 2.68 -20.65 0.11
C ASP A 112 3.49 -19.47 0.71
N SER A 113 4.37 -18.83 -0.07
CA SER A 113 5.01 -17.53 0.23
C SER A 113 4.06 -16.33 0.11
N GLY A 114 2.78 -16.53 -0.25
CA GLY A 114 1.79 -15.46 -0.43
C GLY A 114 1.92 -14.60 -1.70
N ARG A 115 2.90 -14.86 -2.57
CA ARG A 115 3.21 -14.15 -3.82
C ARG A 115 2.24 -14.53 -4.95
N THR A 116 0.94 -14.35 -4.67
CA THR A 116 -0.19 -14.86 -5.47
C THR A 116 -0.17 -14.42 -6.94
N LEU A 117 0.14 -13.17 -7.24
CA LEU A 117 0.26 -12.68 -8.63
C LEU A 117 1.42 -13.33 -9.39
N SER A 118 2.58 -13.47 -8.74
CA SER A 118 3.74 -14.16 -9.31
C SER A 118 3.41 -15.63 -9.61
N ALA A 119 2.66 -16.30 -8.72
CA ALA A 119 2.20 -17.66 -8.96
C ALA A 119 1.20 -17.76 -10.11
N LEU A 120 0.26 -16.82 -10.26
CA LEU A 120 -0.67 -16.78 -11.40
C LEU A 120 0.06 -16.66 -12.74
N ASN A 121 1.11 -15.84 -12.81
CA ASN A 121 1.93 -15.72 -14.02
C ASN A 121 2.57 -17.07 -14.37
N VAL A 122 3.26 -17.72 -13.43
CA VAL A 122 3.88 -19.03 -13.66
C VAL A 122 2.83 -20.09 -14.04
N LEU A 123 1.66 -20.11 -13.38
CA LEU A 123 0.56 -21.01 -13.73
C LEU A 123 -0.05 -20.73 -15.12
N SER A 124 0.13 -19.54 -15.69
CA SER A 124 -0.35 -19.22 -17.05
C SER A 124 0.55 -19.77 -18.16
N GLU A 125 1.83 -20.02 -17.85
CA GLU A 125 2.82 -20.56 -18.80
C GLU A 125 2.80 -22.09 -18.94
N ILE A 126 2.11 -22.81 -18.03
CA ILE A 126 2.18 -24.27 -17.93
C ILE A 126 1.28 -24.95 -18.98
N LEU A 127 1.88 -25.83 -19.79
CA LEU A 127 1.16 -26.68 -20.72
C LEU A 127 0.51 -27.85 -19.98
N ARG A 128 -0.71 -27.63 -19.48
CA ARG A 128 -1.48 -28.56 -18.63
C ARG A 128 -1.63 -29.98 -19.19
N THR A 129 -1.55 -30.15 -20.51
CA THR A 129 -1.58 -31.45 -21.20
C THR A 129 -0.33 -32.30 -21.01
N GLU A 130 0.79 -31.67 -20.62
CA GLU A 130 2.06 -32.34 -20.34
C GLU A 130 2.22 -32.75 -18.86
N LEU A 131 1.36 -32.23 -17.98
CA LEU A 131 1.31 -32.59 -16.58
C LEU A 131 0.67 -33.98 -16.39
N SER A 132 1.16 -34.72 -15.38
CA SER A 132 0.51 -35.96 -14.94
C SER A 132 -0.94 -35.72 -14.48
N THR A 133 -1.77 -36.76 -14.45
CA THR A 133 -3.18 -36.64 -14.02
C THR A 133 -3.33 -36.11 -12.60
N THR A 134 -2.36 -36.40 -11.72
CA THR A 134 -2.26 -35.87 -10.36
C THR A 134 -1.81 -34.41 -10.33
N ASP A 135 -0.77 -34.06 -11.11
CA ASP A 135 -0.26 -32.68 -11.18
C ASP A 135 -1.29 -31.73 -11.81
N GLN A 136 -2.12 -32.23 -12.74
CA GLN A 136 -3.28 -31.50 -13.27
C GLN A 136 -4.33 -31.16 -12.20
N GLN A 137 -4.45 -31.94 -11.11
CA GLN A 137 -5.33 -31.55 -9.99
C GLN A 137 -4.64 -30.51 -9.11
N THR A 138 -3.36 -30.70 -8.78
CA THR A 138 -2.54 -29.71 -8.05
C THR A 138 -2.59 -28.34 -8.74
N TYR A 139 -2.42 -28.31 -10.07
CA TYR A 139 -2.58 -27.12 -10.90
C TYR A 139 -3.94 -26.45 -10.72
N ARG A 140 -5.05 -27.20 -10.82
CA ARG A 140 -6.40 -26.65 -10.65
C ARG A 140 -6.63 -26.09 -9.25
N ILE A 141 -6.13 -26.78 -8.22
CA ILE A 141 -6.20 -26.34 -6.82
C ILE A 141 -5.43 -25.02 -6.64
N LEU A 142 -4.19 -24.92 -7.14
CA LEU A 142 -3.39 -23.70 -7.04
C LEU A 142 -4.01 -22.54 -7.84
N GLN A 143 -4.43 -22.78 -9.09
CA GLN A 143 -5.07 -21.78 -9.93
C GLN A 143 -6.38 -21.28 -9.32
N ALA A 144 -7.25 -22.17 -8.82
CA ALA A 144 -8.49 -21.77 -8.16
C ALA A 144 -8.24 -21.06 -6.82
N THR A 145 -7.21 -21.44 -6.06
CA THR A 145 -6.79 -20.73 -4.83
C THR A 145 -6.27 -19.33 -5.15
N ALA A 146 -5.51 -19.18 -6.24
CA ALA A 146 -4.94 -17.90 -6.63
C ALA A 146 -6.00 -16.95 -7.21
N LEU A 147 -6.96 -17.48 -7.99
CA LEU A 147 -8.16 -16.75 -8.42
C LEU A 147 -8.99 -16.28 -7.21
N TYR A 148 -9.18 -17.13 -6.19
CA TYR A 148 -9.88 -16.76 -4.95
C TYR A 148 -9.17 -15.60 -4.23
N ARG A 149 -7.86 -15.71 -4.01
CA ARG A 149 -7.05 -14.66 -3.37
C ARG A 149 -7.01 -13.36 -4.18
N ASN A 150 -7.13 -13.45 -5.51
CA ASN A 150 -7.27 -12.31 -6.42
C ASN A 150 -8.75 -11.89 -6.64
N GLN A 151 -9.63 -12.24 -5.71
CA GLN A 151 -11.05 -11.86 -5.66
C GLN A 151 -11.91 -12.28 -6.87
N ASN A 152 -11.42 -13.18 -7.73
CA ASN A 152 -12.14 -13.70 -8.90
C ASN A 152 -12.91 -14.98 -8.51
N TYR A 153 -13.89 -14.80 -7.62
CA TYR A 153 -14.57 -15.90 -6.94
C TYR A 153 -15.37 -16.81 -7.89
N ASP A 154 -16.01 -16.28 -8.93
CA ASP A 154 -16.76 -17.09 -9.90
C ASP A 154 -15.87 -17.95 -10.80
N SER A 155 -14.66 -17.47 -11.12
CA SER A 155 -13.70 -18.29 -11.86
C SER A 155 -13.03 -19.32 -10.96
N ALA A 156 -12.79 -18.98 -9.68
CA ALA A 156 -12.35 -19.94 -8.68
C ALA A 156 -13.40 -21.03 -8.42
N TRP A 157 -14.70 -20.68 -8.36
CA TRP A 157 -15.81 -21.61 -8.19
C TRP A 157 -15.95 -22.56 -9.40
N ARG A 158 -16.02 -22.02 -10.62
CA ARG A 158 -16.05 -22.84 -11.84
C ARG A 158 -14.85 -23.78 -11.93
N ASN A 159 -13.66 -23.35 -11.51
CA ASN A 159 -12.46 -24.17 -11.52
C ASN A 159 -12.51 -25.28 -10.45
N VAL A 160 -12.87 -24.96 -9.20
CA VAL A 160 -12.95 -25.94 -8.10
C VAL A 160 -14.00 -27.03 -8.36
N GLN A 161 -15.05 -26.73 -9.13
CA GLN A 161 -16.05 -27.71 -9.58
C GLN A 161 -15.50 -28.74 -10.60
N THR A 162 -14.35 -28.49 -11.24
CA THR A 162 -13.76 -29.39 -12.25
C THR A 162 -12.65 -30.30 -11.72
N ILE A 163 -12.40 -30.29 -10.41
CA ILE A 163 -11.31 -31.07 -9.79
C ILE A 163 -11.79 -32.50 -9.54
N ASN A 164 -11.05 -33.48 -10.07
CA ASN A 164 -11.32 -34.88 -9.78
C ASN A 164 -10.66 -35.27 -8.45
N LEU A 165 -11.47 -35.34 -7.38
CA LEU A 165 -11.07 -35.78 -6.05
C LEU A 165 -10.29 -37.10 -6.02
N GLN A 166 -10.65 -38.07 -6.87
CA GLN A 166 -9.99 -39.38 -6.92
C GLN A 166 -8.62 -39.34 -7.61
N ALA A 167 -8.30 -38.24 -8.30
CA ALA A 167 -7.00 -38.01 -8.94
C ALA A 167 -6.07 -37.09 -8.12
N ILE A 168 -6.43 -36.69 -6.89
CA ILE A 168 -5.57 -35.86 -6.05
C ILE A 168 -4.52 -36.75 -5.35
N GLY A 169 -3.32 -36.83 -5.93
CA GLY A 169 -2.28 -37.79 -5.53
C GLY A 169 -1.57 -37.54 -4.19
N ASN A 170 -1.91 -36.50 -3.41
CA ASN A 170 -1.26 -36.24 -2.13
C ASN A 170 -2.15 -35.55 -1.08
N ARG A 171 -1.84 -35.80 0.20
CA ARG A 171 -2.58 -35.34 1.39
C ARG A 171 -2.63 -33.82 1.53
N ASN A 172 -1.52 -33.12 1.26
CA ASN A 172 -1.44 -31.65 1.25
C ASN A 172 -2.43 -31.03 0.24
N SER A 173 -2.51 -31.57 -0.98
CA SER A 173 -3.43 -31.11 -2.01
C SER A 173 -4.89 -31.35 -1.62
N LEU A 174 -5.20 -32.45 -0.92
CA LEU A 174 -6.53 -32.67 -0.33
C LEU A 174 -6.85 -31.65 0.77
N GLN A 175 -5.90 -31.31 1.66
CA GLN A 175 -6.08 -30.21 2.63
C GLN A 175 -6.34 -28.86 1.94
N LYS A 176 -5.56 -28.53 0.89
CA LYS A 176 -5.68 -27.28 0.12
C LYS A 176 -7.01 -27.21 -0.64
N TYR A 177 -7.44 -28.32 -1.25
CA TYR A 177 -8.75 -28.46 -1.91
C TYR A 177 -9.91 -28.25 -0.95
N TRP A 178 -10.01 -29.01 0.14
CA TRP A 178 -11.17 -28.95 1.04
C TRP A 178 -11.30 -27.59 1.73
N ARG A 179 -10.16 -26.94 2.03
CA ARG A 179 -10.10 -25.55 2.50
C ARG A 179 -10.73 -24.58 1.50
N LEU A 180 -10.23 -24.58 0.26
CA LEU A 180 -10.72 -23.72 -0.81
C LEU A 180 -12.21 -23.96 -1.12
N ARG A 181 -12.60 -25.24 -1.16
CA ARG A 181 -13.97 -25.67 -1.43
C ARG A 181 -14.94 -25.14 -0.38
N GLY A 182 -14.60 -25.31 0.91
CA GLY A 182 -15.41 -24.80 2.02
C GLY A 182 -15.57 -23.28 1.98
N PHE A 183 -14.50 -22.53 1.66
CA PHE A 183 -14.60 -21.06 1.58
C PHE A 183 -15.44 -20.61 0.39
N LEU A 184 -15.29 -21.24 -0.78
CA LEU A 184 -16.13 -20.94 -1.94
C LEU A 184 -17.61 -21.30 -1.71
N GLU A 185 -17.89 -22.36 -0.95
CA GLU A 185 -19.27 -22.69 -0.56
C GLU A 185 -19.84 -21.65 0.42
N TYR A 186 -19.05 -21.11 1.34
CA TYR A 186 -19.44 -19.94 2.14
C TYR A 186 -19.71 -18.72 1.24
N ARG A 187 -18.86 -18.47 0.22
CA ARG A 187 -19.08 -17.36 -0.74
C ARG A 187 -20.42 -17.45 -1.46
N GLN A 188 -20.88 -18.66 -1.75
CA GLN A 188 -22.14 -18.95 -2.44
C GLN A 188 -23.34 -19.09 -1.49
N GLY A 189 -23.22 -18.68 -0.22
CA GLY A 189 -24.26 -18.80 0.81
C GLY A 189 -24.56 -20.25 1.26
N ARG A 190 -23.76 -21.24 0.83
CA ARG A 190 -23.99 -22.67 1.04
C ARG A 190 -23.38 -23.13 2.38
N ILE A 191 -23.88 -22.55 3.47
CA ILE A 191 -23.28 -22.71 4.82
C ILE A 191 -23.15 -24.18 5.22
N SER A 192 -24.18 -25.02 5.05
CA SER A 192 -24.10 -26.46 5.34
C SER A 192 -22.95 -27.16 4.60
N ASN A 193 -22.80 -26.86 3.30
CA ASN A 193 -21.73 -27.43 2.48
C ASN A 193 -20.36 -26.93 2.92
N SER A 194 -20.25 -25.62 3.22
CA SER A 194 -19.01 -25.00 3.71
C SER A 194 -18.49 -25.69 4.97
N ILE A 195 -19.33 -25.82 6.00
CA ILE A 195 -18.95 -26.44 7.27
C ILE A 195 -18.61 -27.92 7.06
N ASN A 196 -19.39 -28.65 6.26
CA ASN A 196 -19.06 -30.04 5.90
C ASN A 196 -17.70 -30.15 5.18
N SER A 197 -17.42 -29.30 4.19
CA SER A 197 -16.14 -29.30 3.47
C SER A 197 -14.95 -29.00 4.39
N LEU A 198 -15.12 -28.13 5.39
CA LEU A 198 -14.08 -27.88 6.40
C LEU A 198 -13.93 -29.04 7.40
N VAL A 199 -14.99 -29.78 7.74
CA VAL A 199 -14.84 -31.02 8.53
C VAL A 199 -14.22 -32.15 7.69
N GLN A 200 -14.53 -32.26 6.40
CA GLN A 200 -13.82 -33.20 5.51
C GLN A 200 -12.31 -32.91 5.44
N ARG A 201 -11.89 -31.65 5.57
CA ARG A 201 -10.47 -31.28 5.68
C ARG A 201 -9.79 -31.95 6.87
N GLU A 202 -10.46 -32.15 8.00
CA GLU A 202 -9.87 -32.70 9.25
C GLU A 202 -9.33 -34.13 9.08
N ASN A 203 -9.87 -34.90 8.11
CA ASN A 203 -9.34 -36.22 7.75
C ASN A 203 -7.92 -36.16 7.17
N TYR A 204 -7.48 -34.99 6.71
CA TYR A 204 -6.22 -34.75 6.01
C TYR A 204 -5.20 -33.92 6.81
N LEU A 205 -5.55 -33.44 8.01
CA LEU A 205 -4.67 -32.62 8.86
C LEU A 205 -3.91 -33.47 9.89
N ASP A 206 -2.61 -33.28 9.98
CA ASP A 206 -1.75 -34.10 10.85
C ASP A 206 -1.25 -33.34 12.08
N ASP A 207 -0.93 -32.05 11.92
CA ASP A 207 -0.44 -31.21 13.01
C ASP A 207 -1.57 -30.50 13.80
N ARG A 208 -1.29 -30.18 15.07
CA ARG A 208 -2.27 -29.56 15.98
C ARG A 208 -2.59 -28.10 15.65
N LEU A 209 -1.67 -27.39 14.99
CA LEU A 209 -1.85 -25.98 14.63
C LEU A 209 -2.80 -25.86 13.44
N SER A 210 -2.61 -26.63 12.36
CA SER A 210 -3.52 -26.67 11.21
C SER A 210 -4.91 -27.17 11.58
N ARG A 211 -5.02 -28.06 12.57
CA ARG A 211 -6.30 -28.48 13.19
C ARG A 211 -6.95 -27.33 13.94
N SER A 212 -6.25 -26.69 14.89
CA SER A 212 -6.76 -25.50 15.59
C SER A 212 -7.18 -24.39 14.63
N GLN A 213 -6.40 -24.17 13.57
CA GLN A 213 -6.71 -23.23 12.50
C GLN A 213 -7.95 -23.65 11.70
N ASN A 214 -8.28 -24.94 11.57
CA ASN A 214 -9.51 -25.43 10.94
C ASN A 214 -10.73 -25.27 11.87
N ASP A 215 -10.55 -25.61 13.14
CA ASP A 215 -11.56 -25.48 14.19
C ASP A 215 -12.02 -24.02 14.33
N GLU A 216 -11.09 -23.07 14.27
CA GLU A 216 -11.37 -21.63 14.27
C GLU A 216 -12.18 -21.17 13.03
N GLN A 217 -11.96 -21.78 11.86
CA GLN A 217 -12.71 -21.45 10.64
C GLN A 217 -14.17 -21.91 10.75
N ILE A 218 -14.36 -23.12 11.29
CA ILE A 218 -15.67 -23.70 11.57
C ILE A 218 -16.39 -22.87 12.65
N ARG A 219 -15.67 -22.46 13.70
CA ARG A 219 -16.16 -21.58 14.77
C ARG A 219 -16.69 -20.26 14.22
N VAL A 220 -15.86 -19.50 13.51
CA VAL A 220 -16.22 -18.18 12.97
C VAL A 220 -17.43 -18.27 12.04
N ILE A 221 -17.53 -19.34 11.23
CA ILE A 221 -18.69 -19.57 10.36
C ILE A 221 -19.97 -19.88 11.17
N ILE A 222 -19.88 -20.70 12.23
CA ILE A 222 -21.03 -21.11 13.06
C ILE A 222 -21.51 -20.00 14.00
N GLU A 223 -20.60 -19.23 14.59
CA GLU A 223 -20.94 -18.03 15.37
C GLU A 223 -21.50 -16.94 14.47
N SER A 224 -21.09 -16.90 13.18
CA SER A 224 -21.79 -16.15 12.13
C SER A 224 -23.07 -16.87 11.66
N LEU A 225 -24.00 -17.20 12.57
CA LEU A 225 -25.36 -17.65 12.24
C LEU A 225 -26.39 -17.24 13.30
N ASN A 226 -27.58 -16.85 12.85
CA ASN A 226 -28.72 -16.58 13.71
C ASN A 226 -29.48 -17.88 14.11
N ALA A 227 -30.43 -17.76 15.04
CA ALA A 227 -31.16 -18.92 15.58
C ALA A 227 -31.99 -19.68 14.53
N GLU A 228 -32.49 -19.01 13.49
CA GLU A 228 -33.26 -19.59 12.39
C GLU A 228 -32.34 -20.31 11.39
N GLN A 229 -31.24 -19.69 11.00
CA GLN A 229 -30.22 -20.26 10.13
C GLN A 229 -29.64 -21.55 10.73
N ILE A 230 -29.40 -21.61 12.04
CA ILE A 230 -28.96 -22.85 12.70
C ILE A 230 -30.08 -23.89 12.76
N ALA A 231 -31.36 -23.49 12.88
CA ALA A 231 -32.47 -24.43 12.78
C ALA A 231 -32.57 -25.05 11.37
N GLN A 232 -32.30 -24.26 10.32
CA GLN A 232 -32.19 -24.75 8.94
C GLN A 232 -30.97 -25.66 8.73
N LEU A 233 -29.81 -25.36 9.34
CA LEU A 233 -28.65 -26.27 9.32
C LEU A 233 -29.00 -27.64 9.91
N ASN A 234 -29.70 -27.67 11.04
CA ASN A 234 -30.09 -28.91 11.73
C ASN A 234 -31.02 -29.83 10.91
N SER A 235 -31.66 -29.33 9.85
CA SER A 235 -32.46 -30.15 8.91
C SER A 235 -31.66 -30.68 7.70
N SER A 236 -30.35 -30.40 7.62
CA SER A 236 -29.50 -30.79 6.48
C SER A 236 -28.53 -31.92 6.82
N ASN A 237 -28.03 -32.65 5.80
CA ASN A 237 -27.12 -33.81 5.94
C ASN A 237 -25.71 -33.40 6.41
N LEU A 238 -25.60 -32.94 7.65
CA LEU A 238 -24.36 -32.64 8.35
C LEU A 238 -23.88 -33.86 9.15
N SER A 239 -22.56 -34.01 9.31
CA SER A 239 -22.03 -35.10 10.14
C SER A 239 -22.34 -34.85 11.62
N GLN A 240 -22.40 -35.92 12.42
CA GLN A 240 -22.62 -35.81 13.87
C GLN A 240 -21.54 -34.96 14.57
N GLN A 241 -20.32 -34.90 14.02
CA GLN A 241 -19.24 -34.03 14.48
C GLN A 241 -19.52 -32.54 14.19
N VAL A 242 -20.18 -32.22 13.08
CA VAL A 242 -20.65 -30.84 12.81
C VAL A 242 -21.80 -30.48 13.76
N LEU A 243 -22.80 -31.34 13.90
CA LEU A 243 -23.99 -31.07 14.71
C LEU A 243 -23.66 -30.89 16.20
N SER A 244 -22.68 -31.65 16.74
CA SER A 244 -22.20 -31.48 18.12
C SER A 244 -21.46 -30.15 18.30
N ARG A 245 -20.54 -29.78 17.38
CA ARG A 245 -19.85 -28.47 17.39
C ARG A 245 -20.84 -27.29 17.33
N ILE A 246 -21.85 -27.36 16.46
CA ILE A 246 -22.93 -26.36 16.37
C ILE A 246 -23.70 -26.26 17.71
N THR A 247 -24.10 -27.41 18.27
CA THR A 247 -24.91 -27.45 19.50
C THR A 247 -24.14 -26.89 20.70
N ALA A 248 -22.88 -27.30 20.89
CA ALA A 248 -22.03 -26.81 21.97
C ALA A 248 -21.68 -25.32 21.80
N SER A 249 -21.47 -24.84 20.58
CA SER A 249 -21.25 -23.42 20.30
C SER A 249 -22.48 -22.58 20.68
N ARG A 250 -23.71 -23.05 20.38
CA ARG A 250 -24.94 -22.38 20.87
C ARG A 250 -25.07 -22.40 22.39
N GLN A 251 -24.69 -23.50 23.05
CA GLN A 251 -24.73 -23.60 24.51
C GLN A 251 -23.76 -22.61 25.17
N ASN A 252 -22.51 -22.53 24.68
CA ASN A 252 -21.50 -21.58 25.15
C ASN A 252 -21.89 -20.11 24.86
N ASN A 253 -22.41 -19.80 23.68
CA ASN A 253 -22.88 -18.44 23.35
C ASN A 253 -24.09 -18.01 24.20
N ASN A 254 -25.01 -18.92 24.52
CA ASN A 254 -26.15 -18.62 25.38
C ASN A 254 -25.76 -18.54 26.87
N ASN A 255 -24.76 -19.30 27.30
CA ASN A 255 -24.24 -19.29 28.66
C ASN A 255 -22.75 -19.71 28.67
N PRO A 256 -21.80 -18.78 28.91
CA PRO A 256 -20.36 -19.05 28.89
C PRO A 256 -19.86 -20.09 29.92
N THR A 257 -20.68 -20.58 30.85
CA THR A 257 -20.28 -21.69 31.74
C THR A 257 -20.22 -23.05 31.03
N TYR A 258 -20.82 -23.20 29.85
CA TYR A 258 -20.61 -24.39 29.01
C TYR A 258 -19.25 -24.29 28.32
N PRO A 259 -18.47 -25.38 28.22
CA PRO A 259 -17.18 -25.36 27.54
C PRO A 259 -17.35 -25.07 26.04
N SER A 260 -16.49 -24.21 25.49
CA SER A 260 -16.39 -24.04 24.04
C SER A 260 -15.97 -25.36 23.39
N PRO A 261 -16.60 -25.79 22.28
CA PRO A 261 -16.13 -26.96 21.52
C PRO A 261 -14.85 -26.67 20.71
N TYR A 262 -14.30 -25.46 20.81
CA TYR A 262 -13.10 -25.00 20.10
C TYR A 262 -11.98 -24.69 21.10
N THR A 263 -11.52 -25.70 21.83
CA THR A 263 -10.40 -25.58 22.78
C THR A 263 -9.05 -25.62 22.04
N SER A 264 -8.48 -24.46 21.70
CA SER A 264 -7.10 -24.40 21.24
C SER A 264 -6.13 -24.10 22.38
N THR A 265 -4.97 -24.75 22.36
CA THR A 265 -3.84 -24.51 23.27
C THR A 265 -2.84 -23.50 22.70
N TYR A 266 -3.12 -22.91 21.53
CA TYR A 266 -2.22 -21.98 20.84
C TYR A 266 -2.63 -20.52 21.09
N PRO A 267 -1.69 -19.56 21.15
CA PRO A 267 -2.00 -18.14 21.19
C PRO A 267 -2.82 -17.71 19.95
N THR A 268 -3.79 -16.83 20.14
CA THR A 268 -4.70 -16.35 19.08
C THR A 268 -3.98 -15.71 17.90
N GLU A 269 -2.80 -15.11 18.11
CA GLU A 269 -1.96 -14.59 17.02
C GLU A 269 -1.45 -15.69 16.06
N GLU A 270 -1.09 -16.86 16.59
CA GLU A 270 -0.49 -17.96 15.83
C GLU A 270 -1.56 -18.72 15.02
N ILE A 271 -2.78 -18.77 15.54
CA ILE A 271 -3.98 -19.22 14.82
C ILE A 271 -4.33 -18.18 13.72
N GLY A 272 -4.38 -16.90 14.08
CA GLY A 272 -4.87 -15.81 13.22
C GLY A 272 -4.01 -15.50 11.99
N ARG A 273 -2.67 -15.60 12.09
CA ARG A 273 -1.73 -15.24 11.00
C ARG A 273 -1.87 -16.09 9.73
N SER A 274 -2.41 -17.31 9.84
CA SER A 274 -2.65 -18.25 8.71
C SER A 274 -4.10 -18.22 8.20
N THR A 275 -5.08 -18.13 9.11
CA THR A 275 -6.51 -18.17 8.77
C THR A 275 -6.95 -16.90 8.04
N THR A 276 -6.67 -15.73 8.59
CA THR A 276 -7.16 -14.43 8.09
C THR A 276 -6.84 -14.19 6.61
N LYS A 277 -5.60 -14.49 6.17
CA LYS A 277 -5.13 -14.25 4.79
C LYS A 277 -5.84 -15.08 3.72
N MET A 278 -6.39 -16.25 4.05
CA MET A 278 -6.99 -17.14 3.04
C MET A 278 -8.49 -17.32 3.16
N LEU A 279 -9.10 -16.98 4.30
CA LEU A 279 -10.56 -16.92 4.38
C LEU A 279 -11.09 -15.58 3.90
N GLN A 280 -10.53 -14.48 4.42
CA GLN A 280 -11.22 -13.18 4.41
C GLN A 280 -12.73 -13.35 4.74
N VAL A 281 -13.11 -14.13 5.77
CA VAL A 281 -14.51 -14.13 6.23
C VAL A 281 -14.81 -12.70 6.65
N PRO A 282 -15.80 -11.99 6.07
CA PRO A 282 -16.21 -10.71 6.60
C PRO A 282 -17.15 -11.03 7.78
N SER A 283 -16.57 -11.57 8.85
CA SER A 283 -17.24 -11.74 10.11
C SER A 283 -17.40 -10.35 10.73
N TRP A 284 -18.40 -9.60 10.26
CA TRP A 284 -18.92 -8.42 10.93
C TRP A 284 -19.33 -8.87 12.34
N PRO A 285 -18.55 -8.53 13.40
CA PRO A 285 -18.79 -9.08 14.73
C PRO A 285 -20.19 -8.73 15.25
N ALA A 286 -20.64 -9.37 16.33
CA ALA A 286 -21.99 -9.19 16.87
C ALA A 286 -22.37 -7.71 17.08
N ASN A 287 -21.40 -6.89 17.51
CA ASN A 287 -21.48 -5.45 17.76
C ASN A 287 -21.09 -4.54 16.57
N ALA A 288 -20.94 -5.08 15.36
CA ALA A 288 -20.64 -4.27 14.18
C ALA A 288 -21.88 -3.49 13.70
N PRO A 289 -21.69 -2.32 13.06
CA PRO A 289 -22.78 -1.55 12.46
C PRO A 289 -23.67 -2.41 11.56
N ARG A 290 -24.99 -2.35 11.77
CA ARG A 290 -25.99 -3.07 10.95
C ARG A 290 -26.60 -2.19 9.86
N ASN A 291 -26.64 -0.88 10.07
CA ASN A 291 -27.18 0.07 9.12
C ASN A 291 -26.13 1.14 8.79
N ILE A 292 -25.70 1.17 7.53
CA ILE A 292 -24.73 2.12 6.98
C ILE A 292 -25.44 3.07 6.02
N ALA A 293 -25.15 4.37 6.13
CA ALA A 293 -25.49 5.33 5.07
C ALA A 293 -24.27 5.65 4.21
N LEU A 294 -24.47 5.71 2.89
CA LEU A 294 -23.50 6.13 1.90
C LEU A 294 -23.93 7.48 1.34
N LEU A 295 -23.22 8.55 1.72
CA LEU A 295 -23.56 9.94 1.35
C LEU A 295 -22.71 10.37 0.14
N LEU A 296 -23.34 10.49 -1.02
CA LEU A 296 -22.66 10.79 -2.28
C LEU A 296 -23.43 11.87 -3.08
N PRO A 297 -22.76 12.83 -3.72
CA PRO A 297 -23.42 13.91 -4.47
C PRO A 297 -23.71 13.45 -5.92
N LEU A 298 -24.66 12.53 -6.08
CA LEU A 298 -24.96 11.87 -7.35
C LEU A 298 -25.68 12.80 -8.34
N SER A 299 -26.60 13.66 -7.89
CA SER A 299 -27.21 14.71 -8.72
C SER A 299 -26.41 16.03 -8.71
N SER A 300 -25.08 15.94 -8.85
CA SER A 300 -24.17 17.10 -8.80
C SER A 300 -23.17 17.16 -9.96
N ARG A 301 -22.34 18.23 -9.98
CA ARG A 301 -21.16 18.35 -10.86
C ARG A 301 -20.09 17.26 -10.64
N PHE A 302 -20.17 16.50 -9.56
CA PHE A 302 -19.29 15.38 -9.22
C PHE A 302 -19.94 14.01 -9.48
N SER A 303 -21.10 13.96 -10.14
CA SER A 303 -21.90 12.76 -10.39
C SER A 303 -21.08 11.56 -10.87
N SER A 304 -20.24 11.73 -11.91
CA SER A 304 -19.37 10.67 -12.43
C SER A 304 -18.46 10.07 -11.35
N SER A 305 -17.70 10.89 -10.61
CA SER A 305 -16.83 10.39 -9.53
C SER A 305 -17.62 9.79 -8.36
N ALA A 306 -18.82 10.32 -8.08
CA ALA A 306 -19.72 9.76 -7.08
C ALA A 306 -20.24 8.38 -7.50
N SER A 307 -20.60 8.19 -8.78
CA SER A 307 -21.04 6.90 -9.32
C SER A 307 -19.94 5.84 -9.33
N GLU A 308 -18.69 6.20 -9.61
CA GLU A 308 -17.56 5.24 -9.51
C GLU A 308 -17.31 4.78 -8.07
N VAL A 309 -17.40 5.71 -7.10
CA VAL A 309 -17.31 5.39 -5.67
C VAL A 309 -18.49 4.51 -5.23
N GLU A 310 -19.71 4.85 -5.68
CA GLU A 310 -20.92 4.06 -5.44
C GLU A 310 -20.78 2.64 -5.99
N GLN A 311 -20.38 2.50 -7.25
CA GLN A 311 -20.22 1.22 -7.94
C GLN A 311 -19.13 0.37 -7.27
N GLY A 312 -17.99 0.97 -6.92
CA GLY A 312 -16.95 0.28 -6.15
C GLY A 312 -17.45 -0.22 -4.79
N PHE A 313 -18.19 0.62 -4.06
CA PHE A 313 -18.77 0.25 -2.76
C PHE A 313 -19.83 -0.86 -2.90
N ARG A 314 -20.74 -0.76 -3.89
CA ARG A 314 -21.74 -1.81 -4.18
C ARG A 314 -21.08 -3.10 -4.64
N THR A 315 -20.01 -3.05 -5.43
CA THR A 315 -19.28 -4.26 -5.86
C THR A 315 -18.63 -4.95 -4.65
N ALA A 316 -17.97 -4.19 -3.76
CA ALA A 316 -17.42 -4.74 -2.52
C ALA A 316 -18.51 -5.34 -1.62
N HIS A 317 -19.62 -4.61 -1.38
CA HIS A 317 -20.74 -5.09 -0.58
C HIS A 317 -21.49 -6.27 -1.21
N SER A 318 -21.62 -6.33 -2.53
CA SER A 318 -22.25 -7.47 -3.22
C SER A 318 -21.36 -8.71 -3.14
N ASN A 319 -20.05 -8.55 -3.32
CA ASN A 319 -19.06 -9.61 -3.21
C ASN A 319 -18.84 -10.08 -1.76
N ASP A 320 -19.18 -9.28 -0.76
CA ASP A 320 -19.21 -9.71 0.65
C ASP A 320 -20.22 -10.87 0.81
N PRO A 321 -19.78 -12.08 1.17
CA PRO A 321 -20.63 -13.25 1.34
C PRO A 321 -21.35 -13.28 2.69
N SER A 322 -21.01 -12.37 3.59
CA SER A 322 -21.39 -12.46 4.99
C SER A 322 -22.89 -12.29 5.17
N PRO A 323 -23.59 -13.22 5.84
CA PRO A 323 -24.97 -13.03 6.25
C PRO A 323 -25.14 -11.91 7.31
N PHE A 324 -24.04 -11.25 7.72
CA PHE A 324 -23.99 -10.15 8.68
C PHE A 324 -23.62 -8.80 8.06
N LYS A 325 -23.41 -8.75 6.74
CA LYS A 325 -23.06 -7.50 6.06
C LYS A 325 -24.18 -6.46 6.24
N PRO A 326 -23.83 -5.19 6.51
CA PRO A 326 -24.80 -4.17 6.88
C PRO A 326 -25.77 -3.83 5.75
N ASN A 327 -26.98 -3.42 6.11
CA ASN A 327 -27.88 -2.73 5.19
C ASN A 327 -27.24 -1.41 4.76
N VAL A 328 -27.27 -1.12 3.45
CA VAL A 328 -26.66 0.09 2.89
C VAL A 328 -27.74 1.02 2.34
N GLN A 329 -27.98 2.13 3.03
CA GLN A 329 -28.81 3.22 2.54
C GLN A 329 -27.97 4.21 1.72
N LEU A 330 -28.18 4.25 0.41
CA LEU A 330 -27.61 5.30 -0.43
C LEU A 330 -28.41 6.61 -0.23
N ILE A 331 -27.71 7.71 0.00
CA ILE A 331 -28.29 9.04 0.16
C ILE A 331 -27.59 9.98 -0.83
N ASP A 332 -28.34 10.46 -1.82
CA ASP A 332 -27.88 11.52 -2.70
C ASP A 332 -27.89 12.86 -1.96
N THR A 333 -26.71 13.48 -1.82
CA THR A 333 -26.56 14.80 -1.18
C THR A 333 -26.78 15.97 -2.14
N GLY A 334 -26.97 15.71 -3.43
CA GLY A 334 -27.32 16.69 -4.45
C GLY A 334 -26.21 17.69 -4.83
N ALA A 335 -26.60 18.71 -5.59
CA ALA A 335 -25.69 19.74 -6.13
C ALA A 335 -25.26 20.81 -5.10
N ASP A 336 -26.06 21.06 -4.07
CA ASP A 336 -25.80 22.07 -3.04
C ASP A 336 -25.02 21.47 -1.87
N THR A 337 -23.70 21.69 -1.86
CA THR A 337 -22.81 21.18 -0.82
C THR A 337 -23.20 21.62 0.59
N SER A 338 -23.87 22.78 0.76
CA SER A 338 -24.22 23.32 2.07
C SER A 338 -25.26 22.47 2.80
N LEU A 339 -26.10 21.75 2.06
CA LEU A 339 -27.13 20.86 2.60
C LEU A 339 -26.57 19.54 3.13
N THR A 340 -25.30 19.20 2.85
CA THR A 340 -24.66 17.93 3.26
C THR A 340 -24.82 17.65 4.76
N GLY A 341 -24.67 18.67 5.60
CA GLY A 341 -24.85 18.53 7.05
C GLY A 341 -26.27 18.10 7.45
N ARG A 342 -27.30 18.55 6.70
CA ARG A 342 -28.68 18.12 6.92
C ARG A 342 -28.90 16.66 6.49
N TYR A 343 -28.30 16.23 5.38
CA TYR A 343 -28.35 14.82 4.96
C TYR A 343 -27.66 13.90 5.98
N TYR A 344 -26.51 14.32 6.52
CA TYR A 344 -25.81 13.64 7.61
C TYR A 344 -26.70 13.54 8.87
N GLN A 345 -27.26 14.65 9.34
CA GLN A 345 -28.09 14.63 10.55
C GLN A 345 -29.36 13.79 10.37
N ASN A 346 -29.97 13.82 9.18
CA ASN A 346 -31.12 12.97 8.86
C ASN A 346 -30.73 11.47 8.89
N ALA A 347 -29.55 11.10 8.40
CA ALA A 347 -29.05 9.72 8.48
C ALA A 347 -28.86 9.28 9.94
N VAL A 348 -28.15 10.07 10.76
CA VAL A 348 -27.97 9.81 12.20
C VAL A 348 -29.32 9.66 12.91
N ASN A 349 -30.27 10.57 12.66
CA ASN A 349 -31.61 10.53 13.23
C ASN A 349 -32.45 9.33 12.76
N SER A 350 -32.08 8.67 11.65
CA SER A 350 -32.76 7.47 11.14
C SER A 350 -32.22 6.16 11.72
N GLY A 351 -31.32 6.22 12.71
CA GLY A 351 -30.73 5.03 13.33
C GLY A 351 -29.54 4.45 12.57
N ILE A 352 -28.88 5.25 11.72
CA ILE A 352 -27.64 4.84 11.04
C ILE A 352 -26.47 4.79 12.03
N GLU A 353 -25.82 3.63 12.09
CA GLU A 353 -24.75 3.31 13.06
C GLU A 353 -23.36 3.70 12.56
N PHE A 354 -23.18 3.75 11.23
CA PHE A 354 -21.92 4.16 10.59
C PHE A 354 -22.20 4.89 9.27
N ILE A 355 -21.46 5.97 8.99
CA ILE A 355 -21.64 6.78 7.78
C ILE A 355 -20.37 6.72 6.92
N VAL A 356 -20.55 6.42 5.63
CA VAL A 356 -19.51 6.53 4.60
C VAL A 356 -19.80 7.75 3.75
N GLY A 357 -18.80 8.60 3.55
CA GLY A 357 -18.97 9.93 2.99
C GLY A 357 -19.11 11.02 4.06
N PRO A 358 -19.38 12.27 3.65
CA PRO A 358 -19.67 12.69 2.28
C PRO A 358 -18.42 12.69 1.38
N LEU A 359 -18.63 12.70 0.06
CA LEU A 359 -17.57 12.87 -0.93
C LEU A 359 -17.20 14.34 -1.13
N GLY A 360 -15.92 14.67 -0.97
CA GLY A 360 -15.37 16.00 -1.25
C GLY A 360 -15.13 16.87 0.00
N ARG A 361 -14.04 17.64 -0.04
CA ARG A 361 -13.48 18.39 1.10
C ARG A 361 -14.42 19.48 1.67
N GLU A 362 -15.20 20.12 0.82
CA GLU A 362 -16.24 21.09 1.22
C GLU A 362 -17.42 20.40 1.92
N ALA A 363 -17.85 19.25 1.41
CA ALA A 363 -18.92 18.45 2.01
C ALA A 363 -18.49 17.90 3.38
N ALA A 364 -17.25 17.40 3.47
CA ALA A 364 -16.61 16.95 4.69
C ALA A 364 -16.47 18.09 5.73
N ARG A 365 -16.16 19.33 5.29
CA ARG A 365 -16.20 20.53 6.16
C ARG A 365 -17.56 20.68 6.85
N TYR A 366 -18.66 20.69 6.09
CA TYR A 366 -20.00 20.85 6.65
C TYR A 366 -20.36 19.75 7.67
N VAL A 367 -20.03 18.49 7.38
CA VAL A 367 -20.26 17.38 8.32
C VAL A 367 -19.38 17.49 9.56
N SER A 368 -18.08 17.73 9.40
CA SER A 368 -17.14 17.90 10.52
C SER A 368 -17.49 19.07 11.45
N SER A 369 -18.21 20.09 10.96
CA SER A 369 -18.64 21.24 11.78
C SER A 369 -19.87 21.00 12.66
N ILE A 370 -20.63 19.92 12.43
CA ILE A 370 -21.85 19.59 13.20
C ILE A 370 -21.79 18.23 13.89
N ALA A 371 -20.90 17.33 13.44
CA ALA A 371 -20.89 15.96 13.90
C ALA A 371 -20.36 15.84 15.33
N THR A 372 -21.26 15.53 16.27
CA THR A 372 -20.98 15.32 17.70
C THR A 372 -20.07 14.12 18.00
N GLY A 373 -19.75 13.31 16.99
CA GLY A 373 -18.97 12.08 17.13
C GLY A 373 -19.75 10.91 17.73
N ALA A 374 -21.08 10.97 17.88
CA ALA A 374 -21.87 9.82 18.35
C ALA A 374 -21.92 8.67 17.33
N THR A 375 -22.02 9.00 16.04
CA THR A 375 -22.02 8.04 14.92
C THR A 375 -20.63 8.00 14.27
N GLN A 376 -20.07 6.80 14.08
CA GLN A 376 -18.78 6.64 13.42
C GLN A 376 -18.89 7.06 11.95
N THR A 377 -18.05 7.97 11.49
CA THR A 377 -18.11 8.55 10.14
C THR A 377 -16.76 8.45 9.45
N LEU A 378 -16.76 7.92 8.21
CA LEU A 378 -15.61 7.87 7.31
C LEU A 378 -15.84 8.84 6.15
N MET A 379 -15.33 10.07 6.27
CA MET A 379 -15.47 11.12 5.26
C MET A 379 -14.60 10.82 4.04
N LEU A 380 -15.15 10.96 2.83
CA LEU A 380 -14.42 10.72 1.57
C LEU A 380 -13.79 12.03 1.08
N GLY A 381 -12.88 12.57 1.91
CA GLY A 381 -12.25 13.86 1.76
C GLY A 381 -11.80 14.44 3.11
N THR A 382 -10.55 14.88 3.21
CA THR A 382 -10.07 15.68 4.35
C THR A 382 -10.88 16.99 4.44
N PRO A 383 -11.47 17.34 5.61
CA PRO A 383 -12.24 18.57 5.77
C PRO A 383 -11.42 19.84 5.48
N ASP A 384 -11.99 20.74 4.67
CA ASP A 384 -11.37 22.03 4.35
C ASP A 384 -11.61 23.07 5.47
N SER A 385 -10.98 22.87 6.64
CA SER A 385 -11.07 23.78 7.78
C SER A 385 -9.75 23.85 8.58
N PRO A 386 -9.21 25.05 8.86
CA PRO A 386 -8.03 25.22 9.71
C PRO A 386 -8.30 24.94 11.19
N THR A 387 -9.57 24.76 11.60
CA THR A 387 -9.96 24.40 12.97
C THR A 387 -10.38 22.93 13.11
N TYR A 388 -10.26 22.12 12.05
CA TYR A 388 -10.56 20.69 12.13
C TYR A 388 -9.55 19.99 13.06
N GLN A 389 -10.07 19.28 14.06
CA GLN A 389 -9.28 18.44 14.95
C GLN A 389 -9.68 16.97 14.74
N PRO A 390 -8.71 16.04 14.58
CA PRO A 390 -9.02 14.62 14.42
C PRO A 390 -9.82 14.07 15.62
N ASN A 391 -11.00 13.54 15.33
CA ASN A 391 -11.85 12.85 16.30
C ASN A 391 -11.82 11.35 15.98
N LYS A 392 -11.70 10.47 17.00
CA LYS A 392 -11.73 9.01 16.80
C LYS A 392 -12.95 8.54 15.99
N ASN A 393 -14.06 9.26 16.15
CA ASN A 393 -15.34 8.90 15.57
C ASN A 393 -15.60 9.61 14.22
N LEU A 394 -14.69 10.50 13.78
CA LEU A 394 -14.68 11.16 12.48
C LEU A 394 -13.35 10.91 11.76
N THR A 395 -13.27 9.81 11.02
CA THR A 395 -12.10 9.51 10.17
C THR A 395 -12.30 10.08 8.76
N HIS A 396 -11.22 10.20 8.00
CA HIS A 396 -11.27 10.58 6.59
C HIS A 396 -10.35 9.69 5.76
N PHE A 397 -10.75 9.46 4.51
CA PHE A 397 -9.98 8.75 3.49
C PHE A 397 -10.07 9.54 2.19
N ASP A 398 -8.93 9.84 1.56
CA ASP A 398 -8.89 10.49 0.26
C ASP A 398 -7.64 10.15 -0.55
N PHE A 399 -7.75 10.40 -1.85
CA PHE A 399 -6.64 10.43 -2.80
C PHE A 399 -6.17 11.88 -3.00
N SER A 400 -5.95 12.63 -1.92
CA SER A 400 -5.51 14.02 -2.02
C SER A 400 -4.04 14.11 -2.47
N PRO A 401 -3.70 15.09 -3.35
CA PRO A 401 -2.30 15.33 -3.72
C PRO A 401 -1.45 15.72 -2.50
N GLU A 402 -2.05 16.23 -1.43
CA GLU A 402 -1.38 16.51 -0.17
C GLU A 402 -0.91 15.24 0.57
N ASN A 403 -1.73 14.18 0.61
CA ASN A 403 -1.33 12.88 1.18
C ASN A 403 -0.27 12.20 0.31
N GLU A 404 -0.46 12.22 -1.00
CA GLU A 404 0.48 11.66 -1.98
C GLU A 404 1.86 12.35 -1.91
N ALA A 405 1.88 13.68 -1.83
CA ALA A 405 3.09 14.48 -1.67
C ALA A 405 3.91 14.12 -0.43
N ARG A 406 3.25 13.83 0.70
CA ARG A 406 3.92 13.37 1.92
C ARG A 406 4.54 11.98 1.73
N ALA A 407 3.80 11.05 1.12
CA ALA A 407 4.30 9.70 0.84
C ALA A 407 5.52 9.72 -0.10
N VAL A 408 5.50 10.55 -1.14
CA VAL A 408 6.62 10.71 -2.08
C VAL A 408 7.82 11.42 -1.42
N ALA A 409 7.61 12.44 -0.58
CA ALA A 409 8.70 13.05 0.21
C ALA A 409 9.38 12.03 1.13
N GLY A 410 8.59 11.21 1.84
CA GLY A 410 9.10 10.12 2.66
C GLY A 410 9.88 9.07 1.85
N LYS A 411 9.39 8.70 0.66
CA LYS A 411 10.07 7.74 -0.22
C LYS A 411 11.44 8.26 -0.68
N ILE A 412 11.49 9.50 -1.20
CA ILE A 412 12.74 10.12 -1.65
C ILE A 412 13.77 10.16 -0.51
N TYR A 413 13.32 10.45 0.71
CA TYR A 413 14.20 10.50 1.88
C TYR A 413 14.70 9.11 2.30
N ASN A 414 13.83 8.10 2.25
CA ASN A 414 14.19 6.71 2.57
C ASN A 414 15.12 6.08 1.52
N ASP A 415 15.05 6.54 0.26
CA ASP A 415 15.99 6.16 -0.80
C ASP A 415 17.38 6.83 -0.67
N GLY A 416 17.60 7.64 0.37
CA GLY A 416 18.89 8.23 0.71
C GLY A 416 19.16 9.63 0.14
N HIS A 417 18.28 10.14 -0.74
CA HIS A 417 18.42 11.48 -1.32
C HIS A 417 18.22 12.58 -0.25
N ARG A 418 18.94 13.70 -0.36
CA ARG A 418 18.90 14.83 0.60
C ARG A 418 18.83 16.20 -0.09
N SER A 419 19.24 16.29 -1.35
CA SER A 419 19.27 17.51 -2.16
C SER A 419 18.56 17.26 -3.49
N ILE A 420 17.35 17.82 -3.65
CA ILE A 420 16.54 17.65 -4.86
C ILE A 420 16.32 18.97 -5.59
N VAL A 421 15.79 18.85 -6.80
CA VAL A 421 15.14 19.95 -7.52
C VAL A 421 13.68 19.60 -7.82
N THR A 422 12.81 20.61 -7.92
CA THR A 422 11.41 20.42 -8.31
C THR A 422 11.14 21.01 -9.69
N PHE A 423 10.34 20.32 -10.50
CA PHE A 423 9.97 20.74 -11.85
C PHE A 423 8.46 20.54 -12.05
N HIS A 424 7.73 21.63 -12.25
CA HIS A 424 6.26 21.62 -12.17
C HIS A 424 5.63 22.74 -13.03
N PRO A 425 4.36 22.61 -13.44
CA PRO A 425 3.61 23.74 -14.00
C PRO A 425 3.12 24.64 -12.86
N ASN A 426 2.80 25.90 -13.17
CA ASN A 426 2.08 26.78 -12.26
C ASN A 426 0.56 26.51 -12.34
N GLN A 427 0.10 25.47 -11.64
CA GLN A 427 -1.29 25.03 -11.64
C GLN A 427 -1.78 24.79 -10.20
N ASN A 428 -3.09 24.96 -9.96
CA ASN A 428 -3.67 24.82 -8.61
C ASN A 428 -3.47 23.44 -7.97
N TRP A 429 -3.26 22.38 -8.76
CA TRP A 429 -2.99 21.03 -8.26
C TRP A 429 -1.51 20.84 -7.91
N SER A 430 -0.58 21.29 -8.77
CA SER A 430 0.86 21.14 -8.58
C SER A 430 1.37 22.04 -7.45
N ASN A 431 0.84 23.26 -7.33
CA ASN A 431 1.19 24.17 -6.24
C ASN A 431 0.76 23.61 -4.87
N ARG A 432 -0.41 22.96 -4.77
CA ARG A 432 -0.87 22.28 -3.54
C ARG A 432 -0.03 21.03 -3.20
N TYR A 433 0.31 20.24 -4.21
CA TYR A 433 1.21 19.09 -4.07
C TYR A 433 2.57 19.55 -3.56
N LEU A 434 3.17 20.55 -4.23
CA LEU A 434 4.48 21.10 -3.89
C LEU A 434 4.52 21.67 -2.48
N GLU A 435 3.47 22.33 -2.00
CA GLU A 435 3.45 22.87 -0.63
C GLU A 435 3.44 21.76 0.44
N SER A 436 2.60 20.73 0.27
CA SER A 436 2.62 19.56 1.17
C SER A 436 3.92 18.77 1.08
N PHE A 437 4.50 18.67 -0.13
CA PHE A 437 5.82 18.05 -0.33
C PHE A 437 6.89 18.85 0.40
N ARG A 438 6.95 20.17 0.20
CA ARG A 438 7.95 21.08 0.78
C ARG A 438 7.91 21.05 2.30
N SER A 439 6.71 21.08 2.89
CA SER A 439 6.52 20.98 4.34
C SER A 439 7.11 19.69 4.91
N GLU A 440 6.77 18.53 4.33
CA GLU A 440 7.27 17.23 4.78
C GLU A 440 8.77 17.03 4.50
N TRP A 441 9.23 17.46 3.33
CA TRP A 441 10.63 17.34 2.92
C TRP A 441 11.57 18.15 3.83
N LEU A 442 11.18 19.38 4.20
CA LEU A 442 11.90 20.19 5.17
C LEU A 442 11.81 19.59 6.59
N ARG A 443 10.65 19.03 6.98
CA ARG A 443 10.47 18.32 8.27
C ARG A 443 11.38 17.10 8.40
N LEU A 444 11.65 16.40 7.30
CA LEU A 444 12.59 15.28 7.21
C LEU A 444 14.07 15.73 7.18
N GLY A 445 14.36 17.03 7.06
CA GLY A 445 15.72 17.57 6.96
C GLY A 445 16.29 17.57 5.53
N GLY A 446 15.45 17.30 4.53
CA GLY A 446 15.80 17.43 3.11
C GLY A 446 15.91 18.89 2.67
N LYS A 447 16.58 19.11 1.53
CA LYS A 447 16.79 20.44 0.93
C LYS A 447 16.23 20.47 -0.49
N ILE A 448 15.62 21.58 -0.86
CA ILE A 448 15.26 21.89 -2.24
C ILE A 448 16.34 22.85 -2.76
N ALA A 449 17.18 22.39 -3.68
CA ALA A 449 18.30 23.15 -4.21
C ALA A 449 17.83 24.23 -5.19
N ARG A 450 16.86 23.89 -6.05
CA ARG A 450 16.18 24.79 -7.01
C ARG A 450 14.75 24.30 -7.26
N GLU A 451 13.83 25.25 -7.43
CA GLU A 451 12.48 25.03 -7.93
C GLU A 451 12.37 25.68 -9.31
N GLN A 452 11.78 25.00 -10.29
CA GLN A 452 11.62 25.50 -11.64
C GLN A 452 10.19 25.28 -12.14
N ILE A 453 9.59 26.36 -12.64
CA ILE A 453 8.28 26.34 -13.27
C ILE A 453 8.46 26.09 -14.79
N TYR A 454 7.57 25.29 -15.38
CA TYR A 454 7.40 25.19 -16.83
C TYR A 454 6.01 25.66 -17.30
N TYR A 455 5.86 25.92 -18.59
CA TYR A 455 4.58 26.27 -19.21
C TYR A 455 3.81 25.01 -19.64
N ASP A 456 2.58 24.87 -19.16
CA ASP A 456 1.72 23.71 -19.44
C ASP A 456 1.29 23.71 -20.92
N GLY A 457 1.65 22.66 -21.67
CA GLY A 457 1.51 22.61 -23.14
C GLY A 457 2.71 23.15 -23.93
N ALA A 458 3.86 23.42 -23.30
CA ALA A 458 5.13 23.58 -24.02
C ALA A 458 5.60 22.23 -24.63
N VAL A 459 6.44 22.30 -25.67
CA VAL A 459 7.08 21.13 -26.31
C VAL A 459 8.61 21.13 -26.19
N ASP A 460 9.23 22.30 -26.04
CA ASP A 460 10.63 22.46 -25.67
C ASP A 460 10.71 22.98 -24.23
N PHE A 461 11.45 22.27 -23.39
CA PHE A 461 11.70 22.56 -21.98
C PHE A 461 13.19 22.83 -21.72
N SER A 462 14.02 22.94 -22.78
CA SER A 462 15.48 22.98 -22.69
C SER A 462 16.01 24.12 -21.83
N ARG A 463 15.39 25.29 -21.87
CA ARG A 463 15.81 26.46 -21.07
C ARG A 463 15.55 26.21 -19.60
N GLU A 464 14.37 25.74 -19.26
CA GLU A 464 13.91 25.48 -17.90
C GLU A 464 14.72 24.33 -17.29
N ILE A 465 14.93 23.25 -18.05
CA ILE A 465 15.78 22.10 -17.68
C ILE A 465 17.24 22.53 -17.45
N ARG A 466 17.82 23.37 -18.31
CA ARG A 466 19.20 23.87 -18.10
C ARG A 466 19.34 24.74 -16.84
N ASN A 467 18.29 25.46 -16.45
CA ASN A 467 18.26 26.23 -15.20
C ASN A 467 18.05 25.32 -13.98
N LEU A 468 17.10 24.39 -14.05
CA LEU A 468 16.88 23.31 -13.07
C LEU A 468 18.19 22.55 -12.76
N LEU A 469 18.93 22.13 -13.78
CA LEU A 469 20.18 21.38 -13.66
C LEU A 469 21.42 22.27 -13.41
N GLY A 470 21.28 23.60 -13.37
CA GLY A 470 22.37 24.54 -13.07
C GLY A 470 23.42 24.69 -14.18
N ILE A 471 23.11 24.28 -15.41
CA ILE A 471 24.02 24.34 -16.57
C ILE A 471 24.31 25.81 -16.93
N ASP A 472 23.30 26.66 -16.90
CA ASP A 472 23.44 28.12 -17.08
C ASP A 472 24.32 28.76 -15.98
N LEU A 473 24.33 28.19 -14.76
CA LEU A 473 25.23 28.63 -13.67
C LEU A 473 26.68 28.16 -13.91
N SER A 474 26.86 26.95 -14.46
CA SER A 474 28.16 26.46 -14.95
C SER A 474 28.76 27.42 -15.99
N GLU A 475 27.98 27.84 -16.98
CA GLU A 475 28.42 28.76 -18.04
C GLU A 475 28.73 30.17 -17.52
N ARG A 476 27.88 30.73 -16.64
CA ARG A 476 28.17 32.03 -15.98
C ARG A 476 29.45 31.98 -15.14
N ARG A 477 29.70 30.88 -14.40
CA ARG A 477 30.96 30.68 -13.65
C ARG A 477 32.17 30.65 -14.58
N LYS A 478 32.09 30.00 -15.74
CA LYS A 478 33.15 30.04 -16.77
C LYS A 478 33.43 31.47 -17.20
N ALA A 479 32.40 32.24 -17.59
CA ALA A 479 32.57 33.61 -18.06
C ALA A 479 33.26 34.49 -16.99
N THR A 480 32.80 34.46 -15.74
CA THR A 480 33.43 35.20 -14.63
C THR A 480 34.90 34.82 -14.43
N LEU A 481 35.24 33.53 -14.49
CA LEU A 481 36.62 33.07 -14.34
C LEU A 481 37.51 33.48 -15.52
N GLN A 482 37.00 33.43 -16.77
CA GLN A 482 37.74 33.91 -17.94
C GLN A 482 38.03 35.42 -17.84
N SER A 483 37.03 36.22 -17.44
CA SER A 483 37.20 37.66 -17.22
C SER A 483 38.17 37.99 -16.09
N ALA A 484 38.17 37.19 -15.00
CA ALA A 484 39.05 37.41 -13.86
C ALA A 484 40.51 36.96 -14.10
N LEU A 485 40.72 35.93 -14.92
CA LEU A 485 42.06 35.38 -15.21
C LEU A 485 42.67 35.89 -16.52
N GLY A 486 41.92 36.61 -17.35
CA GLY A 486 42.38 37.11 -18.65
C GLY A 486 42.73 36.02 -19.67
N ALA A 487 42.25 34.79 -19.46
CA ALA A 487 42.73 33.59 -20.15
C ALA A 487 41.58 32.71 -20.70
N ASN A 488 41.88 31.97 -21.78
CA ASN A 488 40.94 31.05 -22.40
C ASN A 488 40.85 29.72 -21.62
N ILE A 489 39.84 29.60 -20.75
CA ILE A 489 39.57 28.40 -19.98
C ILE A 489 38.82 27.37 -20.85
N GLN A 490 39.47 26.23 -21.07
CA GLN A 490 38.80 25.04 -21.62
C GLN A 490 37.77 24.53 -20.60
N PHE A 491 36.49 24.59 -20.98
CA PHE A 491 35.37 24.28 -20.09
C PHE A 491 34.16 23.81 -20.89
N GLN A 492 33.64 22.65 -20.50
CA GLN A 492 32.39 22.08 -20.96
C GLN A 492 31.28 22.39 -19.93
N PRO A 493 30.12 22.94 -20.34
CA PRO A 493 28.97 23.09 -19.46
C PRO A 493 28.56 21.76 -18.85
N ARG A 494 28.43 21.72 -17.51
CA ARG A 494 28.08 20.51 -16.76
C ARG A 494 26.94 20.76 -15.78
N ARG A 495 26.08 19.75 -15.58
CA ARG A 495 25.06 19.78 -14.51
C ARG A 495 25.70 19.96 -13.13
N ASP A 496 24.91 20.51 -12.22
CA ASP A 496 25.20 20.51 -10.80
C ASP A 496 25.21 19.05 -10.28
N ARG A 497 26.35 18.63 -9.71
CA ARG A 497 26.54 17.28 -9.15
C ARG A 497 26.08 17.15 -7.69
N SER A 498 25.62 18.25 -7.07
CA SER A 498 24.98 18.23 -5.75
C SER A 498 23.46 18.04 -5.80
N LEU A 499 22.95 17.59 -6.95
CA LEU A 499 21.57 17.13 -7.11
C LEU A 499 21.53 15.61 -7.10
N ASP A 500 20.68 15.05 -6.23
CA ASP A 500 20.51 13.61 -6.06
C ASP A 500 19.28 13.09 -6.83
N ALA A 501 18.20 13.88 -6.89
CA ALA A 501 16.93 13.49 -7.51
C ALA A 501 16.10 14.69 -8.01
N VAL A 502 15.07 14.42 -8.82
CA VAL A 502 14.10 15.38 -9.34
C VAL A 502 12.68 15.00 -8.87
N LEU A 503 11.93 15.96 -8.32
CA LEU A 503 10.47 15.86 -8.19
C LEU A 503 9.81 16.45 -9.44
N LEU A 504 9.27 15.60 -10.30
CA LEU A 504 8.56 15.95 -11.52
C LEU A 504 7.04 15.93 -11.27
N LEU A 505 6.41 17.10 -11.21
CA LEU A 505 4.95 17.21 -11.19
C LEU A 505 4.47 17.46 -12.62
N ALA A 506 4.10 16.39 -13.33
CA ALA A 506 3.65 16.48 -14.71
C ALA A 506 2.41 15.61 -14.98
N ARG A 507 1.70 15.95 -16.06
CA ARG A 507 0.71 15.10 -16.73
C ARG A 507 1.40 14.23 -17.79
N PRO A 508 0.77 13.16 -18.31
CA PRO A 508 1.47 12.17 -19.14
C PRO A 508 2.17 12.79 -20.35
N ASP A 509 1.48 13.63 -21.11
CA ASP A 509 2.02 14.23 -22.35
C ASP A 509 3.22 15.14 -22.07
N ALA A 510 3.15 15.96 -21.01
CA ALA A 510 4.27 16.77 -20.57
C ALA A 510 5.44 15.90 -20.04
N GLY A 511 5.13 14.86 -19.26
CA GLY A 511 6.14 13.93 -18.73
C GLY A 511 6.91 13.21 -19.83
N ARG A 512 6.20 12.68 -20.83
CA ARG A 512 6.75 12.00 -22.01
C ARG A 512 7.69 12.91 -22.82
N LEU A 513 7.45 14.22 -22.85
CA LEU A 513 8.36 15.19 -23.49
C LEU A 513 9.52 15.63 -22.57
N ILE A 514 9.26 15.80 -21.27
CA ILE A 514 10.24 16.30 -20.29
C ILE A 514 11.35 15.28 -20.02
N ARG A 515 11.03 14.00 -19.82
CA ARG A 515 12.02 12.99 -19.41
C ARG A 515 13.12 12.76 -20.45
N PRO A 516 12.84 12.60 -21.77
CA PRO A 516 13.89 12.53 -22.79
C PRO A 516 14.77 13.79 -22.84
N GLN A 517 14.16 14.98 -22.71
CA GLN A 517 14.90 16.26 -22.72
C GLN A 517 15.78 16.41 -21.47
N LEU A 518 15.31 15.98 -20.30
CA LEU A 518 16.09 15.98 -19.07
C LEU A 518 17.32 15.06 -19.21
N SER A 519 17.14 13.87 -19.78
CA SER A 519 18.22 12.92 -20.06
C SER A 519 19.25 13.48 -21.05
N PHE A 520 18.79 14.15 -22.12
CA PHE A 520 19.63 14.84 -23.11
C PHE A 520 20.47 15.95 -22.48
N HIS A 521 19.88 16.79 -21.63
CA HIS A 521 20.57 17.84 -20.87
C HIS A 521 21.34 17.32 -19.65
N GLN A 522 21.96 16.13 -19.76
CA GLN A 522 22.83 15.50 -18.73
C GLN A 522 22.13 15.02 -17.45
N GLY A 523 20.80 15.00 -17.37
CA GLY A 523 20.03 14.52 -16.21
C GLY A 523 19.64 13.03 -16.28
N HIS A 524 20.30 12.22 -17.11
CA HIS A 524 19.98 10.80 -17.29
C HIS A 524 20.31 9.96 -16.04
N ASP A 525 21.25 10.42 -15.22
CA ASP A 525 21.73 9.77 -14.00
C ASP A 525 21.00 10.23 -12.72
N LEU A 526 19.95 11.05 -12.86
CA LEU A 526 19.10 11.48 -11.74
C LEU A 526 17.90 10.55 -11.58
N ASN A 527 17.64 10.14 -10.33
CA ASN A 527 16.39 9.49 -9.98
C ASN A 527 15.24 10.51 -10.09
N ILE A 528 14.13 10.11 -10.72
CA ILE A 528 12.95 10.98 -10.89
C ILE A 528 11.79 10.39 -10.13
N TYR A 529 11.17 11.24 -9.33
CA TYR A 529 9.98 10.94 -8.55
C TYR A 529 8.85 11.84 -9.04
N ALA A 530 7.65 11.28 -9.20
CA ALA A 530 6.51 12.03 -9.71
C ALA A 530 5.23 11.73 -8.93
N SER A 531 4.23 12.58 -9.16
CA SER A 531 2.85 12.32 -8.75
C SER A 531 2.20 11.26 -9.63
N SER A 532 1.16 10.58 -9.12
CA SER A 532 0.26 9.66 -9.84
C SER A 532 -0.25 10.22 -11.17
N GLN A 533 -0.47 11.54 -11.25
CA GLN A 533 -0.88 12.25 -12.47
C GLN A 533 0.09 12.13 -13.67
N LEU A 534 1.31 11.61 -13.48
CA LEU A 534 2.22 11.29 -14.58
C LEU A 534 1.68 10.18 -15.49
N TYR A 535 0.78 9.34 -14.99
CA TYR A 535 0.27 8.16 -15.69
C TYR A 535 -1.27 8.19 -15.77
N ASP A 536 -1.80 7.98 -16.97
CA ASP A 536 -3.24 8.00 -17.29
C ASP A 536 -3.97 6.68 -16.97
N GLY A 537 -3.24 5.65 -16.53
CA GLY A 537 -3.77 4.30 -16.29
C GLY A 537 -3.75 3.39 -17.52
N ASN A 538 -3.45 3.93 -18.71
CA ASN A 538 -3.45 3.18 -19.96
C ASN A 538 -2.05 2.59 -20.24
N PRO A 539 -1.91 1.25 -20.37
CA PRO A 539 -0.63 0.60 -20.65
C PRO A 539 -0.23 0.71 -22.13
N ASP A 540 -0.09 1.94 -22.62
CA ASP A 540 0.51 2.25 -23.91
C ASP A 540 2.03 2.09 -23.79
N VAL A 541 2.53 0.88 -24.09
CA VAL A 541 3.96 0.54 -23.95
C VAL A 541 4.85 1.40 -24.85
N ALA A 542 4.33 1.88 -25.99
CA ALA A 542 5.09 2.72 -26.91
C ALA A 542 5.28 4.13 -26.35
N ASN A 543 4.19 4.81 -26.00
CA ASN A 543 4.24 6.20 -25.51
C ASN A 543 4.70 6.32 -24.05
N ASN A 544 4.55 5.27 -23.23
CA ASN A 544 5.04 5.30 -21.84
C ASN A 544 6.53 4.94 -21.70
N ARG A 545 7.20 4.49 -22.77
CA ARG A 545 8.65 4.26 -22.77
C ARG A 545 9.44 5.53 -22.45
N ASP A 546 8.97 6.68 -22.91
CA ASP A 546 9.62 7.97 -22.61
C ASP A 546 9.54 8.35 -21.12
N LEU A 547 8.76 7.63 -20.30
CA LEU A 547 8.68 7.80 -18.84
C LEU A 547 9.60 6.81 -18.08
N ASP A 548 10.36 5.96 -18.78
CA ASP A 548 11.18 4.88 -18.20
C ASP A 548 12.12 5.35 -17.06
N GLY A 549 12.25 4.50 -16.04
CA GLY A 549 13.00 4.79 -14.82
C GLY A 549 12.40 5.86 -13.90
N THR A 550 11.19 6.35 -14.19
CA THR A 550 10.48 7.27 -13.27
C THR A 550 9.73 6.50 -12.19
N VAL A 551 9.81 6.99 -10.96
CA VAL A 551 9.19 6.43 -9.76
C VAL A 551 7.93 7.25 -9.41
N PHE A 552 6.78 6.62 -9.28
CA PHE A 552 5.54 7.32 -8.93
C PHE A 552 4.57 6.42 -8.15
N PRO A 553 3.69 6.97 -7.30
CA PRO A 553 2.72 6.18 -6.54
C PRO A 553 1.56 5.73 -7.43
N VAL A 554 1.15 4.48 -7.23
CA VAL A 554 -0.08 3.91 -7.79
C VAL A 554 -0.88 3.22 -6.70
N ILE A 555 -2.19 3.14 -6.90
CA ILE A 555 -3.04 2.25 -6.11
C ILE A 555 -2.65 0.81 -6.47
N SER A 556 -2.41 -0.05 -5.47
CA SER A 556 -1.90 -1.42 -5.68
C SER A 556 -2.78 -2.29 -6.59
N THR A 557 -4.09 -2.01 -6.70
CA THR A 557 -5.02 -2.66 -7.63
C THR A 557 -4.85 -2.27 -9.10
N SER A 558 -4.15 -1.17 -9.40
CA SER A 558 -3.86 -0.70 -10.76
C SER A 558 -2.65 -1.40 -11.41
N LEU A 559 -1.88 -2.19 -10.64
CA LEU A 559 -0.73 -2.95 -11.11
C LEU A 559 -1.18 -4.15 -11.98
N LYS A 560 -1.23 -3.96 -13.30
CA LYS A 560 -1.43 -5.08 -14.25
C LYS A 560 -0.20 -6.00 -14.25
N PRO A 561 -0.36 -7.32 -14.02
CA PRO A 561 0.75 -8.25 -14.19
C PRO A 561 1.19 -8.33 -15.66
N GLY A 562 2.51 -8.33 -15.91
CA GLY A 562 3.08 -8.69 -17.22
C GLY A 562 3.26 -7.56 -18.25
N GLY A 563 3.29 -6.29 -17.85
CA GLY A 563 3.72 -5.20 -18.74
C GLY A 563 5.24 -4.96 -18.67
N GLU A 564 5.97 -5.17 -19.77
CA GLU A 564 7.39 -4.78 -19.88
C GLU A 564 7.52 -3.26 -20.16
N SER A 565 7.26 -2.46 -19.13
CA SER A 565 7.56 -1.02 -19.09
C SER A 565 8.31 -0.72 -17.80
N SER A 566 9.46 -0.03 -17.84
CA SER A 566 10.32 0.16 -16.65
C SER A 566 9.86 1.32 -15.75
N LEU A 567 8.54 1.46 -15.64
CA LEU A 567 7.85 2.32 -14.69
C LEU A 567 7.96 1.70 -13.30
N HIS A 568 8.70 2.34 -12.40
CA HIS A 568 8.79 1.93 -11.00
C HIS A 568 7.56 2.44 -10.23
N ALA A 569 6.40 1.89 -10.61
CA ALA A 569 5.12 2.12 -9.98
C ALA A 569 5.14 1.57 -8.54
N LEU A 570 5.14 2.47 -7.57
CA LEU A 570 5.12 2.14 -6.15
C LEU A 570 3.68 1.88 -5.72
N GLY A 571 3.39 0.68 -5.23
CA GLY A 571 2.16 0.45 -4.47
C GLY A 571 2.19 1.29 -3.19
N ALA A 572 1.22 2.21 -3.07
CA ALA A 572 0.89 2.88 -1.82
C ALA A 572 0.03 1.97 -0.90
#